data_AF-A0A8J2ET65-F1
#
_entry.id   AF-A0A8J2ET65-F1
#
_cell.length_a   1.000
_cell.length_b   1.000
_cell.length_c   1.000
_cell.angle_alpha   90.00
_cell.angle_beta   90.00
_cell.angle_gamma   90.00
#
_symmetry.space_group_name_H-M   'P 1'
#
loop_
_entity.id
_entity.type
_entity.pdbx_description
1 polymer ?
#
loop_
_entity_poly.entity_id
_entity_poly.type
_entity_poly.pdbx_seq_one_letter_code
_entity_poly.pdbx_strand_id
1 'polypeptide(L)'
;MTLGKSASTGALSADPKLDALKRKYANAGPSYFKNSAVGSSRGFFQTAGTILARPYKTGAVPAKPKSGNLGQSEYGSQFGPKRYCYSSMDNKPLTKYDPMAYRSRNALPDIKLRANNSSTVDFDQGLFVDKKRQFYTTNSQYLTGDPVTVVSNPGILADQYRIRKEQRAK
;
A
#
# COMPACT_ATOMS: atom_id res chain seq x y z
N MET A 1 24.94 -4.17 69.80
CA MET A 1 25.90 -4.77 68.85
C MET A 1 25.54 -4.32 67.44
N THR A 2 26.26 -3.34 66.90
CA THR A 2 26.05 -2.76 65.57
C THR A 2 26.82 -3.56 64.53
N LEU A 3 26.11 -4.28 63.65
CA LEU A 3 26.70 -5.00 62.53
C LEU A 3 27.09 -4.02 61.42
N GLY A 4 28.39 -3.97 61.12
CA GLY A 4 28.98 -3.12 60.10
C GLY A 4 28.55 -3.49 58.68
N LYS A 5 28.27 -2.47 57.87
CA LYS A 5 28.11 -2.62 56.41
C LYS A 5 29.50 -2.73 55.78
N SER A 6 29.87 -3.90 55.28
CA SER A 6 31.02 -4.04 54.40
C SER A 6 30.68 -3.48 53.02
N ALA A 7 31.30 -2.35 52.66
CA ALA A 7 31.29 -1.84 51.30
C ALA A 7 32.22 -2.72 50.47
N SER A 8 31.66 -3.56 49.59
CA SER A 8 32.44 -4.24 48.56
C SER A 8 32.95 -3.20 47.56
N THR A 9 34.23 -2.87 47.65
CA THR A 9 34.97 -2.13 46.63
C THR A 9 35.01 -2.98 45.35
N GLY A 10 34.06 -2.74 44.44
CA GLY A 10 34.02 -3.38 43.14
C GLY A 10 35.18 -2.91 42.28
N ALA A 11 36.17 -3.78 42.08
CA ALA A 11 37.21 -3.57 41.09
C ALA A 11 36.57 -3.44 39.69
N LEU A 12 36.82 -2.32 39.02
CA LEU A 12 36.44 -2.09 37.63
C LEU A 12 37.20 -3.08 36.75
N SER A 13 36.48 -4.01 36.11
CA SER A 13 37.08 -4.88 35.09
C SER A 13 37.49 -4.04 33.88
N ALA A 14 38.71 -4.21 33.38
CA ALA A 14 39.21 -3.48 32.20
C ALA A 14 38.40 -3.76 30.91
N ASP A 15 37.58 -4.82 30.90
CA ASP A 15 36.80 -5.24 29.75
C ASP A 15 35.36 -4.70 29.76
N PRO A 16 35.01 -3.77 28.84
CA PRO A 16 33.67 -3.15 28.82
C PRO A 16 32.55 -4.15 28.52
N LYS A 17 32.86 -5.25 27.82
CA LYS A 17 31.90 -6.32 27.52
C LYS A 17 31.54 -7.14 28.76
N LEU A 18 32.50 -7.38 29.65
CA LEU A 18 32.29 -8.13 30.88
C LEU A 18 31.43 -7.34 31.86
N ASP A 19 31.67 -6.03 31.96
CA ASP A 19 30.85 -5.13 32.78
C ASP A 19 29.41 -5.04 32.27
N ALA A 20 29.20 -5.01 30.96
CA ALA A 20 27.86 -5.03 30.37
C ALA A 20 27.11 -6.35 30.68
N LEU A 21 27.81 -7.49 30.62
CA LEU A 21 27.26 -8.80 30.99
C LEU A 21 26.95 -8.87 32.49
N LYS A 22 27.86 -8.42 33.36
CA LYS A 22 27.63 -8.34 34.81
C LYS A 22 26.40 -7.48 35.13
N ARG A 23 26.20 -6.34 34.47
CA ARG A 23 24.98 -5.53 34.63
C ARG A 23 23.72 -6.24 34.14
N LYS A 24 23.77 -6.95 33.00
CA LYS A 24 22.63 -7.73 32.48
C LYS A 24 22.21 -8.87 33.41
N TYR A 25 23.17 -9.54 34.04
CA TYR A 25 22.94 -10.69 34.91
C TYR A 25 23.04 -10.35 36.41
N ALA A 26 23.20 -9.09 36.79
CA ALA A 26 23.28 -8.65 38.18
C ALA A 26 22.04 -9.06 39.01
N ASN A 27 20.91 -9.22 38.34
CA ASN A 27 19.65 -9.64 38.95
C ASN A 27 19.32 -11.11 38.69
N ALA A 28 20.18 -11.91 38.04
CA ALA A 28 19.93 -13.32 37.80
C ALA A 28 20.22 -14.17 39.06
N GLY A 29 19.35 -15.13 39.38
CA GLY A 29 19.46 -16.01 40.54
C GLY A 29 18.44 -15.73 41.65
N PRO A 30 18.73 -16.03 42.93
CA PRO A 30 17.78 -15.88 44.04
C PRO A 30 17.24 -14.46 44.24
N SER A 31 17.93 -13.45 43.68
CA SER A 31 17.51 -12.05 43.71
C SER A 31 16.65 -11.62 42.52
N TYR A 32 16.33 -12.52 41.58
CA TYR A 32 15.51 -12.25 40.39
C TYR A 32 14.13 -11.69 40.74
N PHE A 33 13.60 -12.07 41.90
CA PHE A 33 12.30 -11.61 42.40
C PHE A 33 12.39 -10.50 43.44
N LYS A 34 13.59 -10.08 43.84
CA LYS A 34 13.80 -9.14 44.96
C LYS A 34 13.23 -7.74 44.69
N ASN A 35 13.00 -7.40 43.42
CA ASN A 35 12.29 -6.20 42.96
C ASN A 35 11.25 -6.50 41.87
N SER A 36 10.89 -7.76 41.62
CA SER A 36 9.77 -8.06 40.73
C SER A 36 8.51 -7.61 41.46
N ALA A 37 7.83 -6.58 40.95
CA ALA A 37 6.56 -6.14 41.49
C ALA A 37 5.51 -7.24 41.26
N VAL A 38 5.42 -8.21 42.17
CA VAL A 38 4.29 -9.14 42.29
C VAL A 38 3.14 -8.39 42.98
N GLY A 39 2.79 -7.24 42.42
CA GLY A 39 1.60 -6.47 42.74
C GLY A 39 0.97 -6.20 41.39
N SER A 40 -0.15 -6.83 41.09
CA SER A 40 -0.87 -6.68 39.82
C SER A 40 -1.78 -5.45 39.79
N SER A 41 -1.93 -4.75 40.92
CA SER A 41 -2.74 -3.54 41.01
C SER A 41 -2.23 -2.53 42.05
N ARG A 42 -2.53 -1.24 41.82
CA ARG A 42 -2.16 -0.12 42.70
C ARG A 42 -3.11 0.05 43.90
N GLY A 43 -4.28 -0.58 43.86
CA GLY A 43 -5.33 -0.47 44.86
C GLY A 43 -6.66 -0.98 44.28
N PHE A 44 -7.74 -0.90 45.04
CA PHE A 44 -9.08 -1.32 44.60
C PHE A 44 -10.08 -0.16 44.71
N PHE A 45 -11.14 -0.19 43.92
CA PHE A 45 -12.27 0.72 44.05
C PHE A 45 -13.58 -0.05 43.80
N GLN A 46 -14.66 0.39 44.44
CA GLN A 46 -15.96 -0.28 44.34
C GLN A 46 -16.90 0.50 43.41
N THR A 47 -17.47 -0.18 42.41
CA THR A 47 -18.48 0.37 41.51
C THR A 47 -19.65 -0.61 41.42
N ALA A 48 -20.87 -0.14 41.71
CA ALA A 48 -22.09 -0.96 41.67
C ALA A 48 -21.98 -2.30 42.44
N GLY A 49 -21.38 -2.26 43.64
CA GLY A 49 -21.20 -3.44 44.49
C GLY A 49 -20.04 -4.36 44.09
N THR A 50 -19.41 -4.16 42.94
CA THR A 50 -18.25 -4.94 42.48
C THR A 50 -16.93 -4.25 42.82
N ILE A 51 -15.97 -5.00 43.37
CA ILE A 51 -14.63 -4.48 43.70
C ILE A 51 -13.73 -4.69 42.48
N LEU A 52 -13.22 -3.60 41.92
CA LEU A 52 -12.36 -3.59 40.74
C LEU A 52 -10.95 -3.11 41.12
N ALA A 53 -9.93 -3.71 40.50
CA ALA A 53 -8.54 -3.35 40.73
C ALA A 53 -8.13 -2.13 39.90
N ARG A 54 -7.45 -1.15 40.52
CA ARG A 54 -6.87 0.02 39.87
C ARG A 54 -5.55 -0.37 39.20
N PRO A 55 -5.43 -0.29 37.86
CA PRO A 55 -4.20 -0.62 37.16
C PRO A 55 -3.08 0.36 37.53
N TYR A 56 -1.83 -0.07 37.42
CA TYR A 56 -0.70 0.85 37.55
C TYR A 56 -0.71 1.87 36.40
N LYS A 57 -0.18 3.06 36.68
CA LYS A 57 0.15 4.02 35.63
C LYS A 57 1.25 3.40 34.78
N THR A 58 0.89 2.76 33.66
CA THR A 58 1.84 2.51 32.59
C THR A 58 2.25 3.88 32.06
N GLY A 59 3.56 4.15 31.98
CA GLY A 59 4.02 5.37 31.32
C GLY A 59 3.39 5.45 29.93
N ALA A 60 3.02 6.65 29.48
CA ALA A 60 2.43 6.86 28.17
C ALA A 60 3.41 6.34 27.11
N VAL A 61 3.19 5.11 26.66
CA VAL A 61 3.86 4.60 25.46
C VAL A 61 3.29 5.47 24.34
N PRO A 62 4.13 6.21 23.58
CA PRO A 62 3.64 6.98 22.46
C PRO A 62 2.85 6.02 21.58
N ALA A 63 1.59 6.36 21.31
CA ALA A 63 0.74 5.56 20.45
C ALA A 63 1.45 5.46 19.09
N LYS A 64 2.14 4.34 18.84
CA LYS A 64 2.55 4.01 17.49
C LYS A 64 1.26 3.99 16.67
N PRO A 65 1.19 4.69 15.53
CA PRO A 65 0.02 4.62 14.69
C PRO A 65 -0.25 3.13 14.43
N LYS A 66 -1.43 2.66 14.82
CA LYS A 66 -1.89 1.31 14.48
C LYS A 66 -2.13 1.27 12.98
N SER A 67 -1.07 1.10 12.19
CA SER A 67 -1.14 0.62 10.82
C SER A 67 -0.54 -0.79 10.78
N GLY A 68 -1.11 -1.69 11.58
CA GLY A 68 -0.69 -3.09 11.62
C GLY A 68 -1.94 -3.93 11.61
N ASN A 69 -2.22 -4.55 10.48
CA ASN A 69 -3.31 -5.48 10.24
C ASN A 69 -3.38 -6.53 11.37
N LEU A 70 -4.24 -6.30 12.35
CA LEU A 70 -4.57 -7.29 13.38
C LEU A 70 -5.39 -8.38 12.68
N GLY A 71 -4.73 -9.48 12.30
CA GLY A 71 -5.38 -10.68 11.72
C GLY A 71 -4.80 -11.20 10.41
N GLN A 72 -3.78 -10.57 9.83
CA GLN A 72 -3.12 -11.08 8.62
C GLN A 72 -1.84 -11.84 9.02
N SER A 73 -1.74 -13.11 8.64
CA SER A 73 -0.47 -13.84 8.75
C SER A 73 0.61 -13.15 7.91
N GLU A 74 1.89 -13.35 8.23
CA GLU A 74 3.01 -12.78 7.46
C GLU A 74 2.91 -13.15 5.97
N TYR A 75 2.46 -14.37 5.69
CA TYR A 75 2.13 -14.84 4.33
C TYR A 75 0.92 -14.11 3.72
N GLY A 76 -0.16 -13.89 4.48
CA GLY A 76 -1.35 -13.18 4.01
C GLY A 76 -1.06 -11.74 3.57
N SER A 77 -0.11 -11.08 4.24
CA SER A 77 0.29 -9.71 3.91
C SER A 77 0.89 -9.57 2.50
N GLN A 78 1.44 -10.66 1.93
CA GLN A 78 2.03 -10.68 0.60
C GLN A 78 0.97 -10.73 -0.52
N PHE A 79 -0.26 -11.14 -0.20
CA PHE A 79 -1.36 -11.33 -1.17
C PHE A 79 -2.48 -10.29 -1.03
N GLY A 80 -2.25 -9.22 -0.28
CA GLY A 80 -3.21 -8.13 -0.13
C GLY A 80 -3.39 -7.31 -1.41
N PRO A 81 -4.60 -6.76 -1.66
CA PRO A 81 -4.84 -5.87 -2.79
C PRO A 81 -4.00 -4.58 -2.63
N LYS A 82 -2.99 -4.39 -3.48
CA LYS A 82 -2.24 -3.13 -3.57
C LYS A 82 -2.95 -2.18 -4.54
N ARG A 83 -3.09 -0.91 -4.16
CA ARG A 83 -3.79 0.13 -4.93
C ARG A 83 -3.24 0.34 -6.34
N TYR A 84 -1.96 0.09 -6.55
CA TYR A 84 -1.29 0.24 -7.85
C TYR A 84 -0.59 -1.07 -8.19
N CYS A 85 -1.20 -1.87 -9.05
CA CYS A 85 -0.61 -3.04 -9.67
C CYS A 85 -0.98 -2.98 -11.15
N TYR A 86 -0.01 -3.08 -12.04
CA TYR A 86 -0.22 -2.99 -13.49
C TYR A 86 0.45 -4.14 -14.23
N SER A 87 0.04 -4.44 -15.45
CA SER A 87 0.56 -5.54 -16.29
C SER A 87 2.09 -5.54 -16.45
N SER A 88 2.74 -4.40 -16.35
CA SER A 88 4.20 -4.23 -16.50
C SER A 88 5.02 -4.24 -15.20
N MET A 89 4.41 -4.30 -14.01
CA MET A 89 5.16 -4.23 -12.75
C MET A 89 5.87 -5.55 -12.40
N ASP A 90 7.14 -5.47 -12.03
CA ASP A 90 7.87 -6.60 -11.46
C ASP A 90 7.35 -6.95 -10.05
N ASN A 91 7.42 -8.23 -9.67
CA ASN A 91 7.01 -8.73 -8.34
C ASN A 91 5.55 -8.42 -7.97
N LYS A 92 4.64 -8.54 -8.93
CA LYS A 92 3.20 -8.48 -8.67
C LYS A 92 2.74 -9.63 -7.77
N PRO A 93 1.83 -9.38 -6.81
CA PRO A 93 1.32 -10.42 -5.94
C PRO A 93 0.52 -11.45 -6.76
N LEU A 94 0.76 -12.74 -6.48
CA LEU A 94 -0.03 -13.81 -7.08
C LEU A 94 -1.46 -13.75 -6.55
N THR A 95 -2.40 -13.41 -7.43
CA THR A 95 -3.83 -13.35 -7.13
C THR A 95 -4.58 -14.11 -8.22
N LYS A 96 -5.79 -14.60 -7.91
CA LYS A 96 -6.64 -15.33 -8.86
C LYS A 96 -6.85 -14.51 -10.14
N TYR A 97 -6.74 -15.13 -11.32
CA TYR A 97 -6.93 -14.44 -12.61
C TYR A 97 -8.30 -13.76 -12.66
N ASP A 98 -8.27 -12.45 -12.82
CA ASP A 98 -9.44 -11.61 -13.04
C ASP A 98 -9.06 -10.59 -14.13
N PRO A 99 -9.72 -10.63 -15.30
CA PRO A 99 -9.42 -9.71 -16.40
C PRO A 99 -9.73 -8.25 -16.05
N MET A 100 -10.63 -8.00 -15.09
CA MET A 100 -10.99 -6.64 -14.66
C MET A 100 -10.10 -6.09 -13.55
N ALA A 101 -9.28 -6.94 -12.91
CA ALA A 101 -8.37 -6.51 -11.85
C ALA A 101 -7.31 -5.54 -12.37
N TYR A 102 -6.95 -4.54 -11.56
CA TYR A 102 -5.95 -3.52 -11.89
C TYR A 102 -4.63 -4.10 -12.41
N ARG A 103 -4.16 -5.20 -11.82
CA ARG A 103 -2.91 -5.88 -12.23
C ARG A 103 -2.88 -6.37 -13.67
N SER A 104 -4.06 -6.59 -14.27
CA SER A 104 -4.23 -7.07 -15.64
C SER A 104 -4.30 -5.91 -16.63
N ARG A 105 -4.40 -4.66 -16.14
CA ARG A 105 -4.48 -3.44 -16.96
C ARG A 105 -3.10 -2.83 -17.13
N ASN A 106 -2.87 -2.18 -18.28
CA ASN A 106 -1.65 -1.41 -18.51
C ASN A 106 -1.60 -0.19 -17.57
N ALA A 107 -0.38 0.22 -17.22
CA ALA A 107 -0.16 1.45 -16.46
C ALA A 107 -0.69 2.64 -17.27
N LEU A 108 -1.66 3.36 -16.71
CA LEU A 108 -2.10 4.63 -17.26
C LEU A 108 -1.26 5.74 -16.63
N PRO A 109 -0.79 6.72 -17.42
CA PRO A 109 -0.10 7.87 -16.86
C PRO A 109 -1.03 8.59 -15.90
N ASP A 110 -0.49 8.99 -14.74
CA ASP A 110 -1.26 9.76 -13.76
C ASP A 110 -1.60 11.12 -14.37
N ILE A 111 -2.90 11.33 -14.62
CA ILE A 111 -3.39 12.57 -15.18
C ILE A 111 -3.37 13.58 -14.05
N LYS A 112 -2.36 14.47 -14.05
CA LYS A 112 -2.35 15.63 -13.16
C LYS A 112 -3.55 16.50 -13.52
N LEU A 113 -4.59 16.41 -12.70
CA LEU A 113 -5.73 17.30 -12.80
C LEU A 113 -5.20 18.73 -12.60
N ARG A 114 -5.45 19.59 -13.59
CA ARG A 114 -5.18 21.02 -13.43
C ARG A 114 -6.03 21.54 -12.27
N ALA A 115 -5.49 22.48 -11.51
CA ALA A 115 -6.24 23.11 -10.43
C ALA A 115 -7.55 23.67 -10.99
N ASN A 116 -8.66 23.45 -10.28
CA ASN A 116 -10.04 23.74 -10.72
C ASN A 116 -10.28 25.19 -11.19
N ASN A 117 -9.33 26.10 -10.94
CA ASN A 117 -9.43 27.53 -11.26
C ASN A 117 -8.39 28.01 -12.29
N SER A 118 -7.70 27.10 -12.99
CA SER A 118 -6.75 27.46 -14.06
C SER A 118 -7.30 27.05 -15.43
N SER A 119 -8.17 27.87 -15.98
CA SER A 119 -8.55 27.80 -17.40
C SER A 119 -7.45 28.40 -18.28
N THR A 120 -6.22 27.87 -18.19
CA THR A 120 -5.15 28.22 -19.11
C THR A 120 -5.30 27.34 -20.35
N VAL A 121 -5.96 27.86 -21.39
CA VAL A 121 -5.96 27.22 -22.70
C VAL A 121 -4.58 27.44 -23.31
N ASP A 122 -3.75 26.41 -23.26
CA ASP A 122 -2.39 26.46 -23.77
C ASP A 122 -2.43 26.20 -25.28
N PHE A 123 -2.35 27.28 -26.06
CA PHE A 123 -2.46 27.25 -27.53
C PHE A 123 -1.13 26.91 -28.23
N ASP A 124 -0.21 26.28 -27.52
CA ASP A 124 1.16 26.03 -28.00
C ASP A 124 1.31 24.77 -28.89
N GLN A 125 0.19 24.17 -29.34
CA GLN A 125 0.20 23.12 -30.37
C GLN A 125 0.04 23.67 -31.80
N GLY A 126 0.60 24.84 -32.06
CA GLY A 126 0.70 25.39 -33.42
C GLY A 126 -0.50 26.19 -33.88
N LEU A 127 -1.18 26.94 -32.98
CA LEU A 127 -2.22 27.90 -33.37
C LEU A 127 -1.68 29.04 -34.25
N PHE A 128 -0.37 29.30 -34.20
CA PHE A 128 0.33 30.30 -35.02
C PHE A 128 1.14 29.69 -36.18
N VAL A 129 1.05 28.38 -36.40
CA VAL A 129 1.58 27.79 -37.65
C VAL A 129 0.41 27.77 -38.63
N ASP A 130 0.41 28.69 -39.59
CA ASP A 130 -0.47 28.66 -40.76
C ASP A 130 -0.25 27.36 -41.54
N LYS A 131 -0.84 26.26 -41.07
CA LYS A 131 -0.87 25.00 -41.80
C LYS A 131 -1.92 25.13 -42.88
N LYS A 132 -1.53 25.68 -44.05
CA LYS A 132 -2.36 25.87 -45.25
C LYS A 132 -3.13 24.61 -45.74
N ARG A 133 -2.93 23.44 -45.12
CA ARG A 133 -3.56 22.15 -45.48
C ARG A 133 -4.06 21.32 -44.28
N GLN A 134 -4.21 21.88 -43.08
CA GLN A 134 -4.55 21.08 -41.89
C GLN A 134 -5.96 20.46 -41.92
N PHE A 135 -6.88 21.04 -42.69
CA PHE A 135 -8.27 20.57 -42.81
C PHE A 135 -8.57 19.89 -44.15
N TYR A 136 -7.56 19.55 -44.95
CA TYR A 136 -7.74 18.61 -46.05
C TYR A 136 -7.85 17.20 -45.49
N THR A 137 -9.00 16.85 -44.92
CA THR A 137 -9.36 15.45 -44.76
C THR A 137 -9.86 14.97 -46.12
N THR A 138 -9.04 14.20 -46.83
CA THR A 138 -9.46 13.47 -48.04
C THR A 138 -10.50 12.38 -47.76
N ASN A 139 -10.88 12.21 -46.48
CA ASN A 139 -11.82 11.17 -46.08
C ASN A 139 -13.26 11.64 -46.27
N SER A 140 -13.74 11.53 -47.51
CA SER A 140 -15.17 11.59 -47.80
C SER A 140 -15.84 10.34 -47.24
N GLN A 141 -16.65 10.51 -46.20
CA GLN A 141 -17.49 9.42 -45.69
C GLN A 141 -18.68 9.24 -46.65
N TYR A 142 -18.65 8.16 -47.43
CA TYR A 142 -19.79 7.77 -48.24
C TYR A 142 -20.75 6.94 -47.39
N LEU A 143 -21.94 7.48 -47.12
CA LEU A 143 -23.02 6.72 -46.50
C LEU A 143 -23.55 5.73 -47.54
N THR A 144 -23.24 4.44 -47.37
CA THR A 144 -23.72 3.38 -48.26
C THR A 144 -25.21 3.08 -48.13
N GLY A 145 -25.87 3.51 -47.06
CA GLY A 145 -27.29 3.25 -46.80
C GLY A 145 -27.60 1.80 -46.37
N ASP A 146 -26.60 0.91 -46.37
CA ASP A 146 -26.76 -0.46 -45.92
C ASP A 146 -27.07 -0.55 -44.42
N PRO A 147 -27.89 -1.52 -43.98
CA PRO A 147 -28.09 -1.77 -42.56
C PRO A 147 -26.79 -2.19 -41.88
N VAL A 148 -26.62 -1.81 -40.61
CA VAL A 148 -25.45 -2.18 -39.81
C VAL A 148 -25.38 -3.70 -39.71
N THR A 149 -24.25 -4.27 -40.15
CA THR A 149 -24.04 -5.71 -40.07
C THR A 149 -23.71 -6.10 -38.63
N VAL A 150 -24.34 -7.16 -38.13
CA VAL A 150 -24.08 -7.71 -36.77
C VAL A 150 -22.88 -8.65 -36.72
N VAL A 151 -22.26 -8.94 -37.87
CA VAL A 151 -21.16 -9.88 -37.99
C VAL A 151 -19.85 -9.18 -37.66
N SER A 152 -19.14 -9.70 -36.65
CA SER A 152 -17.83 -9.18 -36.22
C SER A 152 -16.63 -9.94 -36.79
N ASN A 153 -16.85 -11.07 -37.48
CA ASN A 153 -15.77 -11.89 -38.03
C ASN A 153 -15.08 -11.16 -39.21
N PRO A 154 -13.77 -10.87 -39.13
CA PRO A 154 -13.07 -10.10 -40.14
C PRO A 154 -12.96 -10.81 -41.50
N GLY A 155 -12.95 -12.15 -41.53
CA GLY A 155 -12.90 -12.91 -42.78
C GLY A 155 -14.19 -12.74 -43.59
N ILE A 156 -15.33 -12.86 -42.92
CA ILE A 156 -16.65 -12.67 -43.55
C ILE A 156 -16.82 -11.24 -44.05
N LEU A 157 -16.36 -10.25 -43.26
CA LEU A 157 -16.38 -8.85 -43.67
C LEU A 157 -15.49 -8.61 -44.90
N ALA A 158 -14.29 -9.19 -44.94
CA ALA A 158 -13.39 -9.07 -46.08
C ALA A 158 -14.00 -9.62 -47.37
N ASP A 159 -14.65 -10.79 -47.30
CA ASP A 159 -15.35 -11.38 -48.45
C ASP A 159 -16.51 -10.51 -48.92
N GLN A 160 -17.31 -9.96 -48.00
CA GLN A 160 -18.38 -9.03 -48.33
C GLN A 160 -17.86 -7.76 -49.02
N TYR A 161 -16.74 -7.19 -48.55
CA TYR A 161 -16.11 -6.04 -49.19
C TYR A 161 -15.59 -6.37 -50.59
N ARG A 162 -15.01 -7.57 -50.78
CA ARG A 162 -14.55 -8.03 -52.10
C ARG A 162 -15.72 -8.12 -53.09
N ILE A 163 -16.82 -8.78 -52.70
CA ILE A 163 -18.02 -8.93 -53.54
C ILE A 163 -18.61 -7.55 -53.90
N ARG A 164 -18.71 -6.63 -52.93
CA ARG A 164 -19.21 -5.26 -53.17
C ARG A 164 -18.35 -4.48 -54.15
N LYS A 165 -17.02 -4.64 -54.07
CA LYS A 165 -16.10 -4.00 -55.01
C LYS A 165 -16.33 -4.48 -56.43
N GLU A 166 -16.54 -5.77 -56.63
CA GLU A 166 -16.86 -6.37 -57.93
C GLU A 166 -18.22 -5.89 -58.47
N GLN A 167 -19.23 -5.77 -57.59
CA GLN A 167 -20.56 -5.26 -57.97
C GLN A 167 -20.55 -3.80 -58.40
N ARG A 168 -19.70 -2.95 -57.81
CA ARG A 168 -19.56 -1.53 -58.19
C ARG A 168 -18.77 -1.31 -59.48
N ALA A 169 -17.95 -2.29 -59.86
CA ALA A 169 -17.14 -2.23 -61.07
C ALA A 169 -17.93 -2.64 -62.34
N LYS A 170 -19.09 -3.29 -62.15
CA LYS A 170 -20.07 -3.56 -63.20
C LYS A 170 -21.01 -2.38 -63.35
#